data_AF-A0A3M2APS6-F1
#
_entry.id   AF-A0A3M2APS6-F1
#
_cell.length_a   1.000
_cell.length_b   1.000
_cell.length_c   1.000
_cell.angle_alpha   90.00
_cell.angle_beta   90.00
_cell.angle_gamma   90.00
#
_symmetry.space_group_name_H-M   'P 1'
#
loop_
_entity.id
_entity.type
_entity.pdbx_description
1 polymer ?
#
loop_
_entity_poly.entity_id
_entity_poly.type
_entity_poly.pdbx_seq_one_letter_code
_entity_poly.pdbx_strand_id
1 'polypeptide(L)'
;MTDPLSSNPRDRLGGQERRQHLLQRIESLLSVLLIARRRLQARGSRAGADPIRTSRTLRSLDGTIGICRRARRALLADRPPDLGPAAADAASWDEFLRFRALGPLTRDEIAEVDIDQLCRRLSGQD
;
A
#
# COMPACT_ATOMS: atom_id res chain seq x y z
N MET A 1 18.02 28.48 10.64
CA MET A 1 16.99 28.06 11.62
C MET A 1 16.58 26.65 11.25
N THR A 2 17.37 25.69 11.70
CA THR A 2 17.30 24.27 11.34
C THR A 2 16.54 23.54 12.43
N ASP A 3 15.42 22.92 12.07
CA ASP A 3 14.63 22.10 12.98
C ASP A 3 15.46 20.86 13.38
N PRO A 4 15.83 20.68 14.66
CA PRO A 4 16.69 19.59 15.05
C PRO A 4 15.84 18.32 15.15
N LEU A 5 16.18 17.34 14.31
CA LEU A 5 15.82 15.92 14.41
C LEU A 5 15.42 15.55 15.85
N SER A 6 14.12 15.31 16.10
CA SER A 6 13.61 14.96 17.43
C SER A 6 14.56 13.99 18.13
N SER A 7 15.18 14.48 19.20
CA SER A 7 16.24 13.82 19.98
C SER A 7 15.68 12.75 20.92
N ASN A 8 14.39 12.48 20.88
CA ASN A 8 13.76 11.53 21.76
C ASN A 8 13.96 10.09 21.24
N PRO A 9 14.75 9.24 21.94
CA PRO A 9 15.01 7.87 21.50
C PRO A 9 13.73 7.05 21.36
N ARG A 10 12.66 7.37 22.11
CA ARG A 10 11.35 6.72 21.99
C ARG A 10 10.63 7.05 20.68
N ASP A 11 10.74 8.28 20.18
CA ASP A 11 10.15 8.66 18.88
C ASP A 11 10.92 8.02 17.71
N ARG A 12 12.25 7.84 17.87
CA ARG A 12 13.09 7.12 16.91
C ARG A 12 12.80 5.62 16.90
N LEU A 13 12.63 5.01 18.08
CA LEU A 13 12.25 3.60 18.22
C LEU A 13 10.84 3.34 17.66
N GLY A 14 9.86 4.20 17.99
CA GLY A 14 8.51 4.11 17.43
C GLY A 14 8.48 4.31 15.91
N GLY A 15 9.32 5.19 15.37
CA GLY A 15 9.52 5.35 13.93
C GLY A 15 10.19 4.14 13.27
N GLN A 16 11.18 3.54 13.93
CA GLN A 16 11.94 2.39 13.43
C GLN A 16 11.11 1.10 13.47
N GLU A 17 10.41 0.82 14.56
CA GLU A 17 9.51 -0.34 14.69
C GLU A 17 8.34 -0.24 13.70
N ARG A 18 7.74 0.95 13.56
CA ARG A 18 6.69 1.19 12.57
C ARG A 18 7.19 1.00 11.14
N ARG A 19 8.40 1.50 10.82
CA ARG A 19 9.05 1.30 9.52
C ARG A 19 9.32 -0.17 9.25
N GLN A 20 9.84 -0.92 10.24
CA GLN A 20 10.07 -2.36 10.13
C GLN A 20 8.77 -3.13 9.90
N HIS A 21 7.71 -2.81 10.64
CA HIS A 21 6.41 -3.44 10.47
C HIS A 21 5.81 -3.17 9.07
N LEU A 22 5.88 -1.92 8.58
CA LEU A 22 5.46 -1.58 7.22
C LEU A 22 6.29 -2.29 6.15
N LEU A 23 7.60 -2.39 6.36
CA LEU A 23 8.50 -3.11 5.46
C LEU A 23 8.12 -4.59 5.38
N GLN A 24 7.87 -5.23 6.52
CA GLN A 24 7.46 -6.64 6.59
C GLN A 24 6.14 -6.89 5.86
N ARG A 25 5.17 -5.97 6.00
CA ARG A 25 3.89 -6.04 5.25
C ARG A 25 4.12 -5.89 3.75
N ILE A 26 4.99 -4.98 3.32
CA ILE A 26 5.32 -4.78 1.90
C ILE A 26 6.03 -6.00 1.29
N GLU A 27 6.99 -6.60 2.01
CA GLU A 27 7.69 -7.81 1.55
C GLU A 27 6.73 -9.00 1.40
N SER A 28 5.80 -9.14 2.35
CA SER A 28 4.75 -10.17 2.30
C SER A 28 3.84 -9.95 1.09
N LEU A 29 3.40 -8.70 0.85
CA LEU A 29 2.56 -8.34 -0.27
C LEU A 29 3.26 -8.53 -1.63
N LEU A 30 4.54 -8.14 -1.74
CA LEU A 30 5.36 -8.38 -2.93
C LEU A 30 5.43 -9.86 -3.27
N SER A 31 5.65 -10.71 -2.26
CA SER A 31 5.73 -12.16 -2.45
C SER A 31 4.42 -12.73 -3.03
N VAL A 32 3.27 -12.34 -2.47
CA VAL A 32 1.95 -12.79 -2.95
C VAL A 32 1.67 -12.30 -4.37
N LEU A 33 1.96 -11.02 -4.67
CA LEU A 33 1.74 -10.44 -5.99
C LEU A 33 2.62 -11.09 -7.08
N LEU A 34 3.88 -11.39 -6.76
CA LEU A 34 4.78 -12.08 -7.69
C LEU A 34 4.33 -13.51 -7.98
N ILE A 35 3.85 -14.24 -6.97
CA ILE A 35 3.27 -15.57 -7.13
C ILE A 35 1.98 -15.49 -7.98
N ALA A 36 1.10 -14.54 -7.68
CA ALA A 36 -0.14 -14.34 -8.42
C ALA A 36 0.14 -14.04 -9.91
N ARG A 37 1.11 -13.15 -10.18
CA ARG A 37 1.56 -12.83 -11.53
C ARG A 37 2.09 -14.07 -12.26
N ARG A 38 2.97 -14.85 -11.62
CA ARG A 38 3.55 -16.06 -12.23
C ARG A 38 2.50 -17.13 -12.52
N ARG A 39 1.55 -17.32 -11.61
CA ARG A 39 0.40 -18.24 -11.80
C ARG A 39 -0.49 -17.79 -12.96
N LEU A 40 -0.74 -16.50 -13.08
CA LEU A 40 -1.57 -15.96 -14.15
C LEU A 40 -0.88 -16.06 -15.52
N GLN A 41 0.43 -15.83 -15.59
CA GLN A 41 1.23 -16.08 -16.81
C GLN A 41 1.15 -17.55 -17.24
N ALA A 42 1.31 -18.48 -16.30
CA ALA A 42 1.21 -19.92 -16.60
C ALA A 42 -0.22 -20.35 -17.02
N ARG A 43 -1.26 -19.69 -16.51
CA ARG A 43 -2.65 -19.90 -16.94
C ARG A 43 -2.92 -19.33 -18.33
N GLY A 44 -2.36 -18.17 -18.66
CA GLY A 44 -2.50 -17.55 -19.97
C GLY A 44 -1.93 -18.39 -21.12
N SER A 45 -1.00 -19.31 -20.84
CA SER A 45 -0.46 -20.27 -21.81
C SER A 45 -1.34 -21.51 -22.02
N ARG A 46 -2.44 -21.68 -21.28
CA ARG A 46 -3.37 -22.81 -21.44
C ARG A 46 -4.46 -22.48 -22.47
N ALA A 47 -4.87 -23.48 -23.25
CA ALA A 47 -5.97 -23.36 -24.20
C ALA A 47 -7.28 -22.98 -23.48
N GLY A 48 -7.96 -21.94 -23.97
CA GLY A 48 -9.23 -21.44 -23.42
C GLY A 48 -9.12 -20.26 -22.44
N ALA A 49 -7.92 -19.75 -22.15
CA ALA A 49 -7.78 -18.54 -21.35
C ALA A 49 -8.15 -17.28 -22.16
N ASP A 50 -8.94 -16.37 -21.58
CA ASP A 50 -9.21 -15.05 -22.16
C ASP A 50 -7.92 -14.21 -22.10
N PRO A 51 -7.27 -13.95 -23.25
CA PRO A 51 -5.98 -13.27 -23.27
C PRO A 51 -6.11 -11.79 -22.89
N ILE A 52 -7.27 -11.17 -23.14
CA ILE A 52 -7.51 -9.76 -22.86
C ILE A 52 -7.66 -9.55 -21.35
N ARG A 53 -8.48 -10.37 -20.69
CA ARG A 53 -8.64 -10.34 -19.22
C ARG A 53 -7.31 -10.64 -18.53
N THR A 54 -6.61 -11.69 -18.99
CA THR A 54 -5.29 -12.07 -18.46
C THR A 54 -4.29 -10.92 -18.57
N SER A 55 -4.21 -10.28 -19.74
CA SER A 55 -3.32 -9.14 -19.99
C SER A 55 -3.65 -7.93 -19.11
N ARG A 56 -4.95 -7.63 -18.89
CA ARG A 56 -5.39 -6.54 -18.02
C ARG A 56 -5.01 -6.80 -16.55
N THR A 57 -5.25 -8.01 -16.06
CA THR A 57 -4.91 -8.38 -14.67
C THR A 57 -3.39 -8.39 -14.47
N LEU A 58 -2.59 -8.84 -15.44
CA LEU A 58 -1.12 -8.75 -15.37
C LEU A 58 -0.63 -7.30 -15.27
N ARG A 59 -1.19 -6.38 -16.08
CA ARG A 59 -0.85 -4.94 -15.99
C ARG A 59 -1.20 -4.35 -14.62
N SER A 60 -2.34 -4.73 -14.05
CA SER A 60 -2.74 -4.28 -12.71
C SER A 60 -1.75 -4.78 -11.65
N LEU A 61 -1.41 -6.08 -11.67
CA LEU A 61 -0.43 -6.66 -10.76
C LEU A 61 0.95 -5.99 -10.90
N ASP A 62 1.40 -5.72 -12.11
CA ASP A 62 2.67 -5.01 -12.36
C ASP A 62 2.65 -3.57 -11.83
N GLY A 63 1.52 -2.87 -11.96
CA GLY A 63 1.30 -1.57 -11.35
C GLY A 63 1.44 -1.62 -9.82
N THR A 64 0.76 -2.55 -9.17
CA THR A 64 0.83 -2.73 -7.71
C THR A 64 2.22 -3.14 -7.23
N ILE A 65 2.89 -4.07 -7.94
CA ILE A 65 4.30 -4.44 -7.67
C ILE A 65 5.20 -3.21 -7.76
N GLY A 66 4.98 -2.35 -8.76
CA GLY A 66 5.71 -1.09 -8.92
C GLY A 66 5.54 -0.15 -7.72
N ILE A 67 4.31 -0.01 -7.22
CA ILE A 67 4.01 0.78 -6.01
C ILE A 67 4.71 0.19 -4.79
N CYS A 68 4.58 -1.12 -4.55
CA CYS A 68 5.21 -1.79 -3.41
C CYS A 68 6.74 -1.66 -3.44
N ARG A 69 7.37 -1.75 -4.61
CA ARG A 69 8.82 -1.53 -4.77
C ARG A 69 9.25 -0.09 -4.49
N ARG A 70 8.42 0.91 -4.84
CA ARG A 70 8.69 2.32 -4.50
C ARG A 70 8.56 2.54 -3.00
N ALA A 71 7.48 2.05 -2.40
CA ALA A 71 7.26 2.14 -0.95
C ALA A 71 8.38 1.43 -0.17
N ARG A 72 8.80 0.24 -0.60
CA ARG A 72 9.97 -0.46 -0.05
C ARG A 72 11.24 0.39 -0.09
N ARG A 73 11.52 1.03 -1.24
CA ARG A 73 12.69 1.92 -1.36
C ARG A 73 12.58 3.12 -0.42
N ALA A 74 11.41 3.72 -0.29
CA ALA A 74 11.18 4.84 0.62
C ALA A 74 11.35 4.44 2.10
N LEU A 75 10.98 3.21 2.48
CA LEU A 75 11.15 2.70 3.84
C LEU A 75 12.59 2.25 4.13
N LEU A 76 13.33 1.76 3.13
CA LEU A 76 14.73 1.37 3.28
C LEU A 76 15.70 2.55 3.16
N ALA A 77 15.27 3.66 2.58
CA ALA A 77 16.04 4.89 2.58
C ALA A 77 16.14 5.40 4.03
N ASP A 78 17.38 5.54 4.51
CA ASP A 78 17.69 6.08 5.85
C ASP A 78 17.37 7.58 5.96
N ARG A 79 16.99 8.19 4.84
CA ARG A 79 16.47 9.55 4.71
C ARG A 79 14.99 9.46 4.30
N PRO A 80 14.07 10.21 4.94
CA PRO A 80 12.73 10.35 4.39
C PRO A 80 12.85 10.78 2.93
N PRO A 81 12.07 10.18 2.00
CA PRO A 81 12.05 10.67 0.63
C PRO A 81 11.77 12.17 0.69
N ASP A 82 12.58 12.94 -0.02
CA ASP A 82 12.32 14.36 -0.27
C ASP A 82 11.09 14.44 -1.17
N LEU A 83 9.94 14.12 -0.58
CA LEU A 83 8.63 14.37 -1.13
C LEU A 83 8.47 15.87 -0.95
N GLY A 84 8.85 16.61 -2.00
CA GLY A 84 8.70 18.06 -2.02
C GLY A 84 7.27 18.50 -1.64
N PRO A 85 7.04 19.80 -1.46
CA PRO A 85 5.84 20.37 -0.83
C PRO A 85 4.49 19.83 -1.36
N ALA A 86 4.45 19.34 -2.60
CA ALA A 86 3.26 18.75 -3.22
C ALA A 86 2.70 17.48 -2.51
N ALA A 87 3.48 16.73 -1.73
CA ALA A 87 2.94 15.57 -0.99
C ALA A 87 2.38 15.93 0.39
N ALA A 88 2.77 17.07 0.94
CA ALA A 88 2.21 17.60 2.19
C ALA A 88 0.83 18.23 1.98
N ASP A 89 0.50 18.64 0.75
CA ASP A 89 -0.77 19.28 0.40
C ASP A 89 -1.96 18.32 0.19
N ALA A 90 -1.74 17.01 0.19
CA ALA A 90 -2.79 16.04 -0.18
C ALA A 90 -3.60 15.46 1.00
N ALA A 91 -3.22 15.75 2.25
CA ALA A 91 -4.01 15.38 3.41
C ALA A 91 -3.93 16.50 4.44
N SER A 92 -5.05 17.16 4.71
CA SER A 92 -5.07 18.20 5.74
C SER A 92 -4.69 17.60 7.09
N TRP A 93 -4.07 18.37 7.99
CA TRP A 93 -3.76 17.92 9.36
C TRP A 93 -4.98 17.33 10.08
N ASP A 94 -6.16 17.84 9.73
CA ASP A 94 -7.45 17.39 10.24
C ASP A 94 -7.84 15.97 9.75
N GLU A 95 -7.46 15.64 8.53
CA GLU A 95 -7.58 14.30 7.96
C GLU A 95 -6.59 13.32 8.60
N PHE A 96 -5.37 13.78 8.91
CA PHE A 96 -4.40 13.00 9.68
C PHE A 96 -4.91 12.66 11.09
N LEU A 97 -5.52 13.61 11.79
CA LEU A 97 -6.13 13.38 13.11
C LEU A 97 -7.30 12.38 13.02
N ARG A 98 -8.15 12.51 11.99
CA ARG A 98 -9.23 11.55 11.72
C ARG A 98 -8.71 10.14 11.49
N PHE A 99 -7.70 9.95 10.65
CA PHE A 99 -7.10 8.63 10.41
C PHE A 99 -6.43 8.05 11.66
N ARG A 100 -5.83 8.89 12.51
CA ARG A 100 -5.25 8.43 13.77
C ARG A 100 -6.30 7.95 14.76
N ALA A 101 -7.49 8.55 14.76
CA ALA A 101 -8.59 8.17 15.65
C ALA A 101 -9.25 6.84 15.26
N LEU A 102 -9.14 6.41 14.00
CA LEU A 102 -9.75 5.16 13.51
C LEU A 102 -9.05 3.88 14.02
N GLY A 103 -7.82 3.99 14.54
CA GLY A 103 -7.09 2.82 15.05
C GLY A 103 -6.69 1.81 13.96
N PRO A 104 -6.02 0.71 14.33
CA PRO A 104 -5.65 -0.36 13.41
C PRO A 104 -6.86 -1.21 13.01
N LEU A 105 -7.04 -1.46 11.71
CA LEU A 105 -8.04 -2.39 11.20
C LEU A 105 -7.84 -3.80 11.77
N THR A 106 -8.88 -4.33 12.38
CA THR A 106 -8.97 -5.69 12.89
C THR A 106 -9.38 -6.65 11.78
N ARG A 107 -9.18 -7.95 12.01
CA ARG A 107 -9.61 -8.98 11.05
C ARG A 107 -11.13 -9.04 10.89
N ASP A 108 -11.85 -8.80 11.98
CA ASP A 108 -13.31 -8.87 12.02
C ASP A 108 -13.92 -7.71 11.24
N GLU A 109 -13.38 -6.49 11.40
CA GLU A 109 -13.78 -5.32 10.59
C GLU A 109 -13.57 -5.55 9.09
N ILE A 110 -12.51 -6.27 8.69
CA ILE A 110 -12.28 -6.60 7.28
C ILE A 110 -13.31 -7.63 6.78
N ALA A 111 -13.69 -8.59 7.62
CA ALA A 111 -14.63 -9.64 7.27
C ALA A 111 -16.08 -9.12 7.14
N GLU A 112 -16.41 -8.07 7.90
CA GLU A 112 -17.75 -7.46 7.91
C GLU A 112 -17.97 -6.43 6.78
N VAL A 113 -16.91 -6.04 6.06
CA VAL A 113 -17.04 -5.08 4.95
C VAL A 113 -17.82 -5.71 3.78
N ASP A 114 -18.96 -5.11 3.45
CA ASP A 114 -19.71 -5.38 2.23
C ASP A 114 -18.97 -4.81 1.01
N ILE A 115 -18.16 -5.67 0.38
CA ILE A 115 -17.36 -5.34 -0.79
C ILE A 115 -18.25 -4.92 -1.97
N ASP A 116 -19.43 -5.50 -2.13
CA ASP A 116 -20.32 -5.22 -3.26
C ASP A 116 -20.96 -3.83 -3.11
N GLN A 117 -21.38 -3.46 -1.90
CA GLN A 117 -21.82 -2.10 -1.60
C GLN A 117 -20.69 -1.08 -1.81
N LEU A 118 -19.47 -1.39 -1.37
CA LEU A 118 -18.32 -0.52 -1.58
C LEU A 118 -18.03 -0.30 -3.07
N CYS A 119 -18.09 -1.36 -3.87
CA CYS A 119 -17.91 -1.28 -5.32
C CYS A 119 -18.98 -0.41 -6.00
N ARG A 120 -20.24 -0.48 -5.57
CA ARG A 120 -21.32 0.38 -6.10
C ARG A 120 -21.06 1.87 -5.85
N ARG A 121 -20.72 2.22 -4.61
CA ARG A 121 -20.44 3.61 -4.21
C ARG A 121 -19.23 4.20 -4.94
N LEU A 122 -18.16 3.42 -5.08
CA LEU A 122 -16.95 3.85 -5.80
C LEU A 122 -17.16 3.98 -7.31
N SER A 123 -18.13 3.28 -7.88
CA SER A 123 -18.46 3.36 -9.31
C SER A 123 -19.41 4.52 -9.63
N GLY A 124 -19.87 5.28 -8.63
CA GLY A 124 -20.88 6.34 -8.80
C GLY A 124 -22.26 5.79 -9.18
N GLN A 125 -22.51 4.51 -8.87
CA GLN A 125 -23.81 3.85 -9.07
C GLN A 125 -24.54 3.82 -7.72
N ASP A 126 -25.02 4.98 -7.29
CA ASP A 126 -26.05 5.09 -6.26
C ASP A 126 -27.41 5.37 -6.93
#